data_AF-A0AAD6KBB5-F1
#
_entry.id   AF-A0AAD6KBB5-F1
#
_cell.length_a   1.000
_cell.length_b   1.000
_cell.length_c   1.000
_cell.angle_alpha   90.00
_cell.angle_beta   90.00
_cell.angle_gamma   90.00
#
_symmetry.space_group_name_H-M   'P 1'
#
loop_
_entity.id
_entity.type
_entity.pdbx_description
1 polymer ?
#
loop_
_entity_poly.entity_id
_entity_poly.type
_entity_poly.pdbx_seq_one_letter_code
_entity_poly.pdbx_strand_id
1 'polypeptide(L)'
;MASLFQLLSCLYTMAIALSDLLLLKVVLLIRSAVPGSMITHSDKLFRIITTQYFNLVEEKNPTIRYTENLRHRESRECAVCLSEFLEGERMRKLRCKHAFHKNCLDRWLEEYLAATCPLCRTEVLPEELVANYHLLRDHIENGGSYDDAAFLLSVLYGDGLRRLF
;
A
#
# COMPACT_ATOMS: atom_id res chain seq x y z
N MET A 1 50.86 -27.30 27.68
CA MET A 1 50.21 -26.33 28.59
C MET A 1 49.76 -25.08 27.81
N ALA A 2 50.66 -24.30 27.20
CA ALA A 2 50.30 -23.08 26.45
C ALA A 2 49.31 -23.31 25.28
N SER A 3 49.44 -24.42 24.55
CA SER A 3 48.57 -24.77 23.43
C SER A 3 47.12 -25.06 23.83
N LEU A 4 46.89 -25.67 25.01
CA LEU A 4 45.55 -25.97 25.50
C LEU A 4 44.81 -24.70 25.94
N PHE A 5 45.50 -23.76 26.61
CA PHE A 5 44.91 -22.48 26.98
C PHE A 5 44.55 -21.64 25.74
N GLN A 6 45.38 -21.67 24.71
CA GLN A 6 45.08 -21.01 23.43
C GLN A 6 43.86 -21.63 22.73
N LEU A 7 43.77 -22.97 22.72
CA LEU A 7 42.60 -23.66 22.16
C LEU A 7 41.32 -23.37 22.95
N LEU A 8 41.38 -23.37 24.29
CA LEU A 8 40.23 -23.04 25.15
C LEU A 8 39.79 -21.59 24.98
N SER A 9 40.72 -20.64 24.88
CA SER A 9 40.41 -19.23 24.60
C SER A 9 39.79 -19.03 23.22
N CYS A 10 40.28 -19.75 22.20
CA CYS A 10 39.71 -19.74 20.85
C CYS A 10 38.28 -20.33 20.85
N LEU A 11 38.07 -21.48 21.50
CA LEU A 11 36.74 -22.08 21.60
C LEU A 11 35.75 -21.17 22.36
N TYR A 12 36.20 -20.50 23.40
CA TYR A 12 35.39 -19.56 24.17
C TYR A 12 34.98 -18.32 23.36
N THR A 13 35.93 -17.72 22.63
CA THR A 13 35.63 -16.56 21.75
C THR A 13 34.72 -16.94 20.59
N MET A 14 34.90 -18.12 20.00
CA MET A 14 34.00 -18.66 18.97
C MET A 14 32.60 -18.94 19.52
N ALA A 15 32.48 -19.45 20.75
CA ALA A 15 31.18 -19.68 21.39
C ALA A 15 30.43 -18.37 21.66
N ILE A 16 31.12 -17.33 22.13
CA ILE A 16 30.55 -15.99 22.32
C ILE A 16 30.05 -15.44 20.98
N ALA A 17 30.90 -15.44 19.94
CA ALA A 17 30.54 -14.92 18.62
C ALA A 17 29.33 -15.65 18.00
N LEU A 18 29.24 -16.97 18.19
CA LEU A 18 28.09 -17.76 17.74
C LEU A 18 26.82 -17.44 18.53
N SER A 19 26.93 -17.23 19.84
CA SER A 19 25.81 -16.82 20.67
C SER A 19 25.30 -15.42 20.31
N ASP A 20 26.19 -14.46 20.04
CA ASP A 20 25.83 -13.12 19.59
C ASP A 20 25.15 -13.16 18.23
N LEU A 21 25.66 -13.96 17.29
CA LEU A 21 25.04 -14.14 15.97
C LEU A 21 23.65 -14.79 16.09
N LEU A 22 23.48 -15.75 17.01
CA LEU A 22 22.19 -16.38 17.28
C LEU A 22 21.21 -15.38 17.89
N LEU A 23 21.64 -14.57 18.86
CA LEU A 23 20.84 -13.51 19.47
C LEU A 23 20.42 -12.46 18.43
N LEU A 24 21.33 -12.02 17.55
CA LEU A 24 21.01 -11.09 16.47
C LEU A 24 19.96 -11.68 15.51
N LYS A 25 20.09 -12.95 15.13
CA LYS A 25 19.08 -13.63 14.30
C LYS A 25 17.72 -13.71 14.99
N VAL A 26 17.69 -14.04 16.28
CA VAL A 26 16.44 -14.07 17.07
C VAL A 26 15.80 -12.68 17.13
N VAL A 27 16.58 -11.61 17.37
CA VAL A 27 16.09 -10.23 17.36
C VAL A 27 15.53 -9.84 15.99
N LEU A 28 16.22 -10.20 14.90
CA LEU A 28 15.73 -9.96 13.54
C LEU A 28 14.47 -10.75 13.22
N LEU A 29 14.37 -12.00 13.67
CA LEU A 29 13.17 -12.83 13.51
C LEU A 29 11.99 -12.28 14.31
N ILE A 30 12.22 -11.85 15.55
CA ILE A 30 11.19 -11.18 16.37
C ILE A 30 10.73 -9.88 15.70
N ARG A 31 11.66 -9.06 15.19
CA ARG A 31 11.33 -7.84 14.44
C ARG A 31 10.61 -8.11 13.12
N SER A 32 10.89 -9.23 12.44
CA SER A 32 10.16 -9.62 11.23
C SER A 32 8.81 -10.26 11.52
N ALA A 33 8.67 -10.96 12.66
CA ALA A 33 7.45 -11.64 13.07
C ALA A 33 6.45 -10.70 13.76
N VAL A 34 6.93 -9.59 14.30
CA VAL A 34 6.13 -8.46 14.75
C VAL A 34 6.22 -7.37 13.69
N PRO A 35 5.42 -7.41 12.60
CA PRO A 35 5.23 -6.24 11.77
C PRO A 35 4.64 -5.15 12.68
N GLY A 36 5.47 -4.17 13.03
CA GLY A 36 5.17 -2.98 13.85
C GLY A 36 3.85 -3.02 14.62
N SER A 37 3.81 -3.67 15.79
CA SER A 37 2.66 -3.61 16.70
C SER A 37 2.86 -2.60 17.84
N MET A 38 3.25 -1.38 17.49
CA MET A 38 2.78 -0.22 18.24
C MET A 38 1.96 0.56 17.23
N ILE A 39 0.63 0.43 17.29
CA ILE A 39 -0.27 1.24 16.48
C ILE A 39 -0.06 2.67 16.93
N THR A 40 0.74 3.42 16.19
CA THR A 40 0.91 4.85 16.41
C THR A 40 -0.40 5.55 16.03
N HIS A 41 -0.66 6.72 16.59
CA HIS A 41 -1.83 7.50 16.22
C HIS A 41 -1.83 7.86 14.72
N SER A 42 -0.62 7.99 14.15
CA SER A 42 -0.38 8.16 12.70
C SER A 42 -0.88 6.94 11.91
N ASP A 43 -0.60 5.70 12.35
CA ASP A 43 -1.08 4.48 11.67
C ASP A 43 -2.61 4.39 11.60
N LYS A 44 -3.29 4.80 12.68
CA LYS A 44 -4.77 4.81 12.71
C LYS A 44 -5.33 5.80 11.69
N LEU A 45 -4.75 7.01 11.63
CA LEU A 45 -5.20 8.07 10.73
C LEU A 45 -4.89 7.74 9.26
N PHE A 46 -3.67 7.26 8.98
CA PHE A 46 -3.27 6.74 7.67
C PHE A 46 -4.29 5.69 7.17
N ARG A 47 -4.65 4.74 8.03
CA ARG A 47 -5.65 3.71 7.68
C ARG A 47 -7.02 4.30 7.36
N ILE A 48 -7.46 5.35 8.08
CA ILE A 48 -8.75 6.02 7.84
C ILE A 48 -8.73 6.74 6.48
N ILE A 49 -7.71 7.55 6.21
CA ILE A 49 -7.63 8.32 4.94
C ILE A 49 -7.54 7.39 3.73
N THR A 50 -6.73 6.33 3.82
CA THR A 50 -6.55 5.37 2.74
C THR A 50 -7.83 4.57 2.51
N THR A 51 -8.56 4.22 3.58
CA THR A 51 -9.89 3.59 3.44
C THR A 51 -10.87 4.51 2.72
N GLN A 52 -10.92 5.80 3.06
CA GLN A 52 -11.83 6.76 2.42
C GLN A 52 -11.49 6.96 0.95
N TYR A 53 -10.21 7.11 0.63
CA TYR A 53 -9.73 7.20 -0.75
C TYR A 53 -10.17 5.97 -1.57
N PHE A 54 -9.94 4.76 -1.07
CA PHE A 54 -10.33 3.53 -1.77
C PHE A 54 -11.84 3.31 -1.85
N ASN A 55 -12.63 3.80 -0.89
CA ASN A 55 -14.09 3.80 -0.99
C ASN A 55 -14.56 4.64 -2.18
N LEU A 56 -13.96 5.82 -2.40
CA LEU A 56 -14.26 6.66 -3.56
C LEU A 56 -13.87 5.98 -4.87
N VAL A 57 -12.74 5.28 -4.90
CA VAL A 57 -12.37 4.50 -6.08
C VAL A 57 -13.39 3.39 -6.31
N GLU A 58 -13.82 2.67 -5.27
CA GLU A 58 -14.84 1.61 -5.36
C GLU A 58 -16.19 2.14 -5.86
N GLU A 59 -16.61 3.33 -5.40
CA GLU A 59 -17.82 3.98 -5.89
C GLU A 59 -17.74 4.32 -7.39
N LYS A 60 -16.61 4.89 -7.85
CA LYS A 60 -16.45 5.31 -9.25
C LYS A 60 -16.11 4.17 -10.21
N ASN A 61 -15.39 3.16 -9.74
CA ASN A 61 -14.85 2.04 -10.51
C ASN A 61 -15.00 0.75 -9.71
N PRO A 62 -16.23 0.21 -9.58
CA PRO A 62 -16.53 -0.91 -8.71
C PRO A 62 -15.74 -2.17 -9.09
N THR A 63 -15.40 -2.95 -8.08
CA THR A 63 -14.76 -4.25 -8.25
C THR A 63 -15.77 -5.22 -8.84
N ILE A 64 -15.40 -5.85 -9.95
CA ILE A 64 -16.13 -6.97 -10.54
C ILE A 64 -15.31 -8.24 -10.41
N ARG A 65 -15.97 -9.39 -10.54
CA ARG A 65 -15.30 -10.67 -10.66
C ARG A 65 -15.15 -11.02 -12.13
N TYR A 66 -13.93 -11.41 -12.53
CA TYR A 66 -13.69 -11.93 -13.86
C TYR A 66 -14.48 -13.23 -14.06
N THR A 67 -15.03 -13.40 -15.26
CA THR A 67 -15.67 -14.64 -15.71
C THR A 67 -15.21 -14.91 -17.13
N GLU A 68 -15.11 -16.18 -17.54
CA GLU A 68 -14.72 -16.56 -18.92
C GLU A 68 -15.60 -15.92 -20.01
N ASN A 69 -16.84 -15.57 -19.69
CA ASN A 69 -17.73 -14.85 -20.61
C ASN A 69 -17.24 -13.43 -20.94
N LEU A 70 -16.50 -12.78 -20.03
CA LEU A 70 -15.91 -11.45 -20.24
C LEU A 70 -14.70 -11.49 -21.18
N ARG A 71 -14.08 -12.67 -21.36
CA ARG A 71 -12.89 -12.88 -22.20
C ARG A 71 -13.04 -12.44 -23.65
N HIS A 72 -14.27 -12.38 -24.15
CA HIS A 72 -14.60 -11.95 -25.51
C HIS A 72 -14.80 -10.43 -25.64
N ARG A 73 -14.91 -9.70 -24.52
CA ARG A 73 -15.26 -8.28 -24.49
C ARG A 73 -14.18 -7.39 -23.88
N GLU A 74 -13.19 -7.97 -23.21
CA GLU A 74 -12.19 -7.27 -22.38
C GLU A 74 -10.77 -7.81 -22.62
N SER A 75 -9.75 -7.10 -22.12
CA SER A 75 -8.37 -7.59 -22.17
C SER A 75 -8.26 -8.88 -21.35
N ARG A 76 -7.46 -9.83 -21.84
CA ARG A 76 -7.25 -11.14 -21.18
C ARG A 76 -6.24 -11.08 -20.04
N GLU A 77 -5.46 -10.02 -19.98
CA GLU A 77 -4.36 -9.84 -19.05
C GLU A 77 -4.42 -8.47 -18.39
N CYS A 78 -3.85 -8.41 -17.19
CA CYS A 78 -3.62 -7.18 -16.45
C CYS A 78 -2.29 -6.57 -16.91
N ALA A 79 -2.33 -5.39 -17.52
CA ALA A 79 -1.12 -4.74 -18.03
C ALA A 79 -0.14 -4.22 -16.95
N VAL A 80 -0.52 -4.32 -15.67
CA VAL A 80 0.36 -3.95 -14.54
C VAL A 80 1.22 -5.12 -14.09
N CYS A 81 0.63 -6.31 -13.91
CA CYS A 81 1.35 -7.52 -13.47
C CYS A 81 1.68 -8.49 -14.62
N LEU A 82 1.23 -8.19 -15.84
CA LEU A 82 1.43 -8.99 -17.05
C LEU A 82 0.91 -10.44 -16.90
N SER A 83 -0.11 -10.64 -16.06
CA SER A 83 -0.72 -11.95 -15.81
C SER A 83 -2.14 -12.00 -16.36
N GLU A 84 -2.54 -13.17 -16.88
CA GLU A 84 -3.91 -13.42 -17.33
C GLU A 84 -4.92 -13.31 -16.17
N PHE A 85 -6.15 -12.92 -16.48
CA PHE A 85 -7.26 -12.98 -15.53
C PHE A 85 -7.79 -14.40 -15.39
N LEU A 86 -7.97 -14.85 -14.15
CA LEU A 86 -8.53 -16.16 -13.82
C LEU A 86 -9.98 -16.04 -13.33
N GLU A 87 -10.77 -17.11 -13.51
CA GLU A 87 -12.17 -17.17 -13.09
C GLU A 87 -12.33 -16.77 -11.62
N GLY A 88 -13.25 -15.82 -11.35
CA GLY A 88 -13.55 -15.33 -10.02
C GLY A 88 -12.57 -14.28 -9.46
N GLU A 89 -11.48 -13.96 -10.16
CA GLU A 89 -10.54 -12.93 -9.72
C GLU A 89 -11.17 -11.55 -9.65
N ARG A 90 -10.72 -10.74 -8.69
CA ARG A 90 -11.20 -9.38 -8.50
C ARG A 90 -10.48 -8.43 -9.44
N MET A 91 -11.24 -7.76 -10.28
CA MET A 91 -10.75 -6.81 -11.27
C MET A 91 -11.56 -5.51 -11.22
N ARG A 92 -10.99 -4.44 -11.76
CA ARG A 92 -11.66 -3.16 -11.97
C ARG A 92 -11.55 -2.78 -13.42
N LYS A 93 -12.67 -2.36 -14.00
CA LYS A 93 -12.74 -1.80 -15.35
C LYS A 93 -12.91 -0.30 -15.25
N LEU A 94 -11.97 0.44 -15.80
CA LEU A 94 -12.00 1.89 -15.83
C LEU A 94 -12.97 2.41 -16.89
N ARG A 95 -13.35 3.69 -16.81
CA ARG A 95 -14.18 4.38 -17.82
C ARG A 95 -13.55 4.38 -19.21
N CYS A 96 -12.22 4.41 -19.29
CA CYS A 96 -11.46 4.25 -20.54
C CYS A 96 -11.48 2.81 -21.08
N LYS A 97 -12.24 1.89 -20.46
CA LYS A 97 -12.44 0.47 -20.81
C LYS A 97 -11.25 -0.46 -20.55
N HIS A 98 -10.12 0.05 -20.07
CA HIS A 98 -9.01 -0.77 -19.62
C HIS A 98 -9.32 -1.48 -18.31
N ALA A 99 -8.86 -2.72 -18.19
CA ALA A 99 -9.12 -3.62 -17.08
C ALA A 99 -7.81 -4.02 -16.39
N PHE A 100 -7.86 -4.11 -15.06
CA PHE A 100 -6.72 -4.44 -14.21
C PHE A 100 -7.20 -5.27 -13.02
N HIS A 101 -6.32 -6.07 -12.41
CA HIS A 101 -6.64 -6.65 -11.10
C HIS A 101 -6.91 -5.53 -10.10
N LYS A 102 -7.89 -5.72 -9.21
CA LYS A 102 -8.25 -4.74 -8.17
C LYS A 102 -6.99 -4.26 -7.44
N ASN A 103 -6.19 -5.19 -6.94
CA ASN A 103 -5.00 -4.87 -6.16
C ASN A 103 -3.90 -4.18 -6.99
N CYS A 104 -3.76 -4.54 -8.27
CA CYS A 104 -2.78 -3.90 -9.15
C CYS A 104 -3.14 -2.44 -9.43
N LEU A 105 -4.42 -2.17 -9.71
CA LEU A 105 -4.89 -0.81 -9.91
C LEU A 105 -4.87 -0.02 -8.61
N ASP A 106 -5.34 -0.58 -7.50
CA ASP A 106 -5.38 0.11 -6.20
C ASP A 106 -3.98 0.58 -5.79
N ARG A 107 -2.97 -0.30 -5.92
CA ARG A 107 -1.57 0.03 -5.65
C ARG A 107 -1.05 1.14 -6.56
N TRP A 108 -1.40 1.10 -7.85
CA TRP A 108 -1.05 2.16 -8.79
C TRP A 108 -1.66 3.51 -8.38
N LEU A 109 -2.93 3.53 -7.99
CA LEU A 109 -3.62 4.77 -7.59
C LEU A 109 -3.14 5.32 -6.25
N GLU A 110 -2.52 4.48 -5.42
CA GLU A 110 -1.92 4.89 -4.14
C GLU A 110 -0.50 5.40 -4.32
N GLU A 111 0.34 4.74 -5.15
CA GLU A 111 1.75 5.10 -5.27
C GLU A 111 1.98 6.37 -6.12
N TYR A 112 1.18 6.59 -7.16
CA TYR A 112 1.42 7.67 -8.13
C TYR A 112 0.61 8.93 -7.80
N LEU A 113 1.27 10.10 -7.94
CA LEU A 113 0.67 11.43 -7.68
C LEU A 113 -0.55 11.75 -8.57
N ALA A 114 -0.69 11.08 -9.71
CA ALA A 114 -1.81 11.24 -10.63
C ALA A 114 -2.60 9.93 -10.74
N ALA A 115 -3.85 9.92 -10.26
CA ALA A 115 -4.76 8.79 -10.33
C ALA A 115 -5.26 8.57 -11.76
N THR A 116 -4.41 7.98 -12.60
CA THR A 116 -4.63 7.84 -14.04
C THR A 116 -4.50 6.38 -14.48
N CYS A 117 -5.13 6.05 -15.61
CA CYS A 117 -5.02 4.73 -16.22
C CYS A 117 -3.56 4.41 -16.59
N PRO A 118 -3.00 3.24 -16.18
CA PRO A 118 -1.64 2.82 -16.54
C PRO A 118 -1.38 2.73 -18.05
N LEU A 119 -2.43 2.53 -18.85
CA LEU A 119 -2.31 2.33 -20.31
C LEU A 119 -2.49 3.62 -21.12
N CYS A 120 -3.46 4.46 -20.77
CA CYS A 120 -3.84 5.62 -21.59
C CYS A 120 -3.84 6.95 -20.84
N ARG A 121 -3.46 6.96 -19.57
CA ARG A 121 -3.38 8.15 -18.70
C ARG A 121 -4.70 8.91 -18.51
N THR A 122 -5.83 8.35 -18.93
CA THR A 122 -7.16 8.91 -18.60
C THR A 122 -7.35 8.93 -17.10
N GLU A 123 -7.84 10.04 -16.58
CA GLU A 123 -8.12 10.24 -15.16
C GLU A 123 -9.13 9.22 -14.62
N VAL A 124 -8.80 8.65 -13.45
CA VAL A 124 -9.64 7.71 -12.71
C VAL A 124 -10.40 8.43 -11.60
N LEU A 125 -9.77 9.43 -10.99
CA LEU A 125 -10.31 10.31 -9.96
C LEU A 125 -10.01 11.78 -10.31
N PRO A 126 -10.77 12.76 -9.76
CA PRO A 126 -10.50 14.17 -9.95
C PRO A 126 -9.14 14.56 -9.36
N GLU A 127 -8.39 15.39 -10.07
CA GLU A 127 -7.04 15.83 -9.67
C GLU A 127 -7.01 16.45 -8.26
N GLU A 128 -7.97 17.32 -7.92
CA GLU A 128 -8.07 17.96 -6.60
C GLU A 128 -8.14 16.93 -5.46
N LEU A 129 -8.93 15.87 -5.65
CA LEU A 129 -9.11 14.83 -4.64
C LEU A 129 -7.82 14.04 -4.42
N VAL A 130 -7.13 13.73 -5.50
CA VAL A 130 -5.86 12.99 -5.49
C VAL A 130 -4.77 13.83 -4.83
N ALA A 131 -4.68 15.11 -5.19
CA ALA A 131 -3.76 16.06 -4.57
C ALA A 131 -4.00 16.15 -3.05
N ASN A 132 -5.26 16.31 -2.63
CA ASN A 132 -5.62 16.35 -1.21
C ASN A 132 -5.24 15.07 -0.46
N TYR A 133 -5.45 13.90 -1.08
CA TYR A 133 -5.04 12.61 -0.50
C TYR A 133 -3.52 12.52 -0.30
N HIS A 134 -2.72 12.90 -1.30
CA HIS A 134 -1.26 12.85 -1.19
C HIS A 134 -0.70 13.88 -0.20
N LEU A 135 -1.27 15.09 -0.16
CA LEU A 135 -0.92 16.11 0.84
C LEU A 135 -1.19 15.62 2.27
N LEU A 136 -2.36 15.01 2.49
CA LEU A 136 -2.71 14.37 3.75
C LEU A 136 -1.75 13.25 4.13
N ARG A 137 -1.44 12.37 3.18
CA ARG A 137 -0.55 11.25 3.41
C ARG A 137 0.84 11.74 3.83
N ASP A 138 1.40 12.69 3.10
CA ASP A 138 2.71 13.29 3.39
C ASP A 138 2.73 13.98 4.76
N HIS A 139 1.68 14.73 5.10
CA HIS A 139 1.56 15.37 6.42
C HIS A 139 1.57 14.35 7.57
N ILE A 140 0.87 13.22 7.40
CA ILE A 140 0.78 12.15 8.41
C ILE A 140 2.11 11.40 8.54
N GLU A 141 2.77 11.08 7.42
CA GLU A 141 4.06 10.39 7.38
C GLU A 141 5.18 11.24 8.04
N ASN A 142 5.13 12.55 7.84
CA ASN A 142 6.10 13.50 8.40
C ASN A 142 5.80 13.91 9.86
N GLY A 143 4.82 13.27 10.53
CA GLY A 143 4.52 13.50 11.94
C GLY A 143 3.81 14.84 12.21
N GLY A 144 3.08 15.36 11.23
CA GLY A 144 2.31 16.58 11.36
C GLY A 144 1.27 16.52 12.49
N SER A 145 0.99 17.68 13.10
CA SER A 145 0.05 17.80 14.22
C SER A 145 -1.37 17.37 13.82
N TYR A 146 -2.09 16.71 14.73
CA TYR A 146 -3.44 16.18 14.52
C TYR A 146 -4.48 17.27 14.21
N ASP A 147 -4.30 18.47 14.78
CA ASP A 147 -5.21 19.60 14.57
C ASP A 147 -5.24 20.04 13.08
N ASP A 148 -4.14 19.82 12.36
CA ASP A 148 -4.04 20.08 10.92
C ASP A 148 -4.68 18.95 10.09
N ALA A 149 -4.69 17.71 10.60
CA ALA A 149 -5.29 16.57 9.91
C ALA A 149 -6.82 16.61 9.90
N ALA A 150 -7.46 17.17 10.94
CA ALA A 150 -8.90 17.41 10.97
C ALA A 150 -9.32 18.43 9.90
N PHE A 151 -8.52 19.49 9.71
CA PHE A 151 -8.69 20.46 8.62
C PHE A 151 -8.56 19.80 7.25
N LEU A 152 -7.54 18.96 7.05
CA LEU A 152 -7.34 18.30 5.76
C LEU A 152 -8.36 17.17 5.48
N LEU A 153 -8.86 16.47 6.51
CA LEU A 153 -10.01 15.57 6.37
C LEU A 153 -11.26 16.35 5.92
N SER A 154 -11.50 17.55 6.46
CA SER A 154 -12.60 18.41 6.00
C SER A 154 -12.46 18.82 4.53
N VAL A 155 -11.22 18.89 4.00
CA VAL A 155 -10.93 19.14 2.58
C VAL A 155 -11.23 17.91 1.70
N LEU A 156 -10.95 16.68 2.17
CA LEU A 156 -11.41 15.45 1.47
C LEU A 156 -12.93 15.27 1.53
N TYR A 157 -13.56 15.68 2.63
CA TYR A 157 -15.02 15.63 2.84
C TYR A 157 -15.78 16.82 2.27
N GLY A 158 -15.08 17.82 1.74
CA GLY A 158 -15.52 19.18 1.39
C GLY A 158 -17.01 19.51 1.48
N ASP A 159 -17.28 20.69 2.04
CA ASP A 159 -18.40 21.59 1.70
C ASP A 159 -18.52 21.93 0.18
N GLY A 160 -18.13 21.02 -0.72
CA GLY A 160 -18.16 21.12 -2.18
C GLY A 160 -19.43 20.56 -2.83
N LEU A 161 -20.48 20.20 -2.08
CA LEU A 161 -21.77 19.77 -2.63
C LEU A 161 -22.67 20.92 -3.15
N ARG A 162 -22.12 22.11 -3.47
CA ARG A 162 -22.92 23.25 -3.98
C ARG A 162 -22.45 23.88 -5.30
N ARG A 163 -21.60 23.24 -6.12
CA ARG A 163 -21.27 23.77 -7.45
C ARG A 163 -21.13 22.73 -8.56
N LEU A 164 -22.03 21.75 -8.60
CA LEU A 164 -22.31 21.00 -9.83
C LEU A 164 -23.83 20.82 -9.99
N PHE A 165 -24.52 21.94 -10.15
CA PHE A 165 -25.71 22.07 -11.00
C PHE A 165 -25.31 22.93 -12.20
#